data_AF-V8CIM1-F1
#
_entry.id   AF-V8CIM1-F1
#
_cell.length_a   1.000
_cell.length_b   1.000
_cell.length_c   1.000
_cell.angle_alpha   90.00
_cell.angle_beta   90.00
_cell.angle_gamma   90.00
#
_symmetry.space_group_name_H-M   'P 1'
#
loop_
_entity.id
_entity.type
_entity.pdbx_description
1 polymer ?
#
loop_
_entity_poly.entity_id
_entity_poly.type
_entity_poly.pdbx_seq_one_letter_code
_entity_poly.pdbx_strand_id
1 'polypeptide(L)'
;MAKVKRIKLRNITMMKPLLFWLTCIGLAYGLDYSACKTYYKQATSVIDSTRVYSILYDDVPHLIAFSQKPLRSPRIIKHDPFLGLYLFSGKLQKGYRLKPLDAFAHTLPLAAVNATQAIPGSVVNFEKGVFDLGKFSTTLPKDSVISTICYQSYGISAYGQYFVPKILIDRFLSARGGQYGDIGVRVAPNLQATKDQLPKGVIVEQIDIFFPQRLLMPKDRILAINGREITSLAQFEWLVADLVPKSKAQVRILRNNKLLEVSVQVDRRYGGGILQDTFFERYGVVIDRDLVIRAIAKPLPDGLSQLSVGDKFIWVDKTPIKKDSDFWHFRQLLSQAALRGKVELLLLHDGVEVFLRSNL
;
A
#
# COMPACT_ATOMS: atom_id res chain seq x y z
N MET A 1 -39.26 -59.08 51.01
CA MET A 1 -39.37 -58.09 52.12
C MET A 1 -37.98 -57.76 52.63
N ALA A 2 -37.82 -56.58 53.22
CA ALA A 2 -36.59 -55.82 53.31
C ALA A 2 -35.48 -56.37 54.25
N LYS A 3 -34.25 -55.96 53.91
CA LYS A 3 -33.14 -55.49 54.77
C LYS A 3 -32.19 -56.48 55.49
N VAL A 4 -30.91 -56.36 55.08
CA VAL A 4 -29.74 -55.90 55.88
C VAL A 4 -28.74 -56.93 56.43
N LYS A 5 -27.51 -56.80 55.87
CA LYS A 5 -26.13 -56.92 56.42
C LYS A 5 -25.76 -58.19 57.24
N ARG A 6 -24.56 -58.76 57.11
CA ARG A 6 -23.25 -58.18 57.54
C ARG A 6 -22.11 -59.21 57.31
N ILE A 7 -20.86 -58.70 57.16
CA ILE A 7 -19.53 -59.25 57.58
C ILE A 7 -18.85 -60.29 56.65
N LYS A 8 -17.74 -59.96 55.93
CA LYS A 8 -16.28 -59.90 56.32
C LYS A 8 -15.73 -61.30 56.71
N LEU A 9 -14.55 -61.82 56.33
CA LEU A 9 -13.27 -61.30 55.80
C LEU A 9 -12.36 -62.54 55.53
N ARG A 10 -11.48 -62.49 54.51
CA ARG A 10 -10.06 -62.99 54.51
C ARG A 10 -9.55 -62.98 53.06
N ASN A 11 -8.78 -61.96 52.68
CA ASN A 11 -7.31 -61.93 52.63
C ASN A 11 -6.72 -63.06 51.76
N ILE A 12 -5.97 -62.68 50.71
CA ILE A 12 -4.59 -63.12 50.46
C ILE A 12 -4.00 -62.35 49.23
N THR A 13 -2.98 -61.54 49.56
CA THR A 13 -1.74 -61.15 48.84
C THR A 13 -1.70 -60.46 47.46
N MET A 14 -1.04 -59.29 47.51
CA MET A 14 0.07 -58.79 46.65
C MET A 14 -0.09 -58.77 45.12
N MET A 15 -0.07 -57.57 44.53
CA MET A 15 1.11 -57.07 43.79
C MET A 15 0.97 -55.56 43.46
N LYS A 16 2.11 -54.96 43.10
CA LYS A 16 2.52 -53.53 43.15
C LYS A 16 1.73 -52.51 42.30
N PRO A 17 1.85 -51.20 42.60
CA PRO A 17 1.17 -50.10 41.93
C PRO A 17 1.94 -49.62 40.70
N LEU A 18 1.25 -49.20 39.63
CA LEU A 18 1.86 -48.41 38.57
C LEU A 18 0.86 -47.39 37.99
N LEU A 19 1.32 -46.15 38.00
CA LEU A 19 0.84 -44.94 37.34
C LEU A 19 -0.15 -45.17 36.18
N PHE A 20 -1.28 -44.44 36.23
CA PHE A 20 -2.02 -44.04 35.03
C PHE A 20 -2.16 -42.51 35.02
N TRP A 21 -1.06 -41.85 34.65
CA TRP A 21 -1.10 -40.49 34.11
C TRP A 21 -1.49 -40.62 32.63
N LEU A 22 -2.78 -40.47 32.33
CA LEU A 22 -3.27 -40.32 30.96
C LEU A 22 -2.97 -38.88 30.53
N THR A 23 -1.73 -38.64 30.09
CA THR A 23 -1.35 -37.42 29.39
C THR A 23 -2.07 -37.39 28.05
N CYS A 24 -2.97 -36.41 27.90
CA CYS A 24 -3.43 -35.91 26.62
C CYS A 24 -2.22 -35.50 25.77
N ILE A 25 -1.74 -36.41 24.92
CA ILE A 25 -0.81 -36.06 23.85
C ILE A 25 -1.65 -35.36 22.78
N GLY A 26 -1.74 -34.04 22.90
CA GLY A 26 -2.15 -33.19 21.80
C GLY A 26 -1.14 -33.34 20.66
N LEU A 27 -1.53 -34.05 19.61
CA LEU A 27 -0.80 -34.12 18.36
C LEU A 27 -0.85 -32.76 17.67
N ALA A 28 0.01 -31.84 18.08
CA ALA A 28 0.37 -30.67 17.29
C ALA A 28 1.33 -31.14 16.18
N TYR A 29 0.78 -31.62 15.07
CA TYR A 29 1.55 -31.83 13.84
C TYR A 29 1.96 -30.45 13.29
N GLY A 30 3.13 -29.97 13.72
CA GLY A 30 3.80 -28.88 13.00
C GLY A 30 4.20 -29.40 11.62
N LEU A 31 3.69 -28.77 10.56
CA LEU A 31 4.11 -29.05 9.19
C LEU A 31 5.63 -28.87 9.06
N ASP A 32 6.34 -29.85 8.49
CA ASP A 32 7.78 -29.72 8.24
C ASP A 32 8.04 -28.82 7.01
N TYR A 33 8.51 -27.61 7.27
CA TYR A 33 8.85 -26.62 6.26
C TYR A 33 10.33 -26.65 5.82
N SER A 34 11.09 -27.69 6.19
CA SER A 34 12.52 -27.82 5.86
C SER A 34 12.80 -27.65 4.36
N ALA A 35 12.00 -28.29 3.49
CA ALA A 35 12.10 -28.16 2.04
C ALA A 35 11.86 -26.72 1.56
N CYS A 36 10.91 -26.01 2.17
CA CYS A 36 10.62 -24.62 1.81
C CYS A 36 11.74 -23.67 2.26
N LYS A 37 12.37 -23.93 3.41
CA LYS A 37 13.57 -23.19 3.83
C LYS A 37 14.74 -23.42 2.88
N THR A 38 14.94 -24.66 2.41
CA THR A 38 15.97 -24.98 1.40
C THR A 38 15.69 -24.28 0.08
N TYR A 39 14.44 -24.31 -0.40
CA TYR A 39 14.05 -23.59 -1.62
C TYR A 39 14.28 -22.08 -1.46
N TYR A 40 13.89 -21.51 -0.32
CA TYR A 40 14.09 -20.10 -0.01
C TYR A 40 15.57 -19.68 -0.11
N LYS A 41 16.50 -20.51 0.40
CA LYS A 41 17.94 -20.23 0.30
C LYS A 41 18.46 -20.24 -1.15
N GLN A 42 17.83 -21.00 -2.04
CA GLN A 42 18.19 -21.06 -3.47
C GLN A 42 17.51 -19.97 -4.31
N ALA A 43 16.37 -19.45 -3.84
CA ALA A 43 15.55 -18.44 -4.51
C ALA A 43 15.78 -17.02 -3.96
N THR A 44 16.64 -16.84 -2.95
CA THR A 44 16.98 -15.54 -2.37
C THR A 44 18.48 -15.37 -2.16
N SER A 45 18.94 -14.13 -2.06
CA SER A 45 20.34 -13.80 -1.73
C SER A 45 20.42 -12.46 -1.01
N VAL A 46 21.61 -12.05 -0.57
CA VAL A 46 21.87 -10.72 -0.02
C VAL A 46 22.81 -9.98 -0.95
N ILE A 47 22.45 -8.77 -1.34
CA ILE A 47 23.28 -7.85 -2.11
C ILE A 47 23.31 -6.53 -1.32
N ASP A 48 24.51 -6.07 -0.95
CA ASP A 48 24.71 -4.80 -0.22
C ASP A 48 23.77 -4.66 0.99
N SER A 49 23.74 -5.69 1.84
CA SER A 49 22.87 -5.81 3.02
C SER A 49 21.36 -5.82 2.75
N THR A 50 20.95 -5.91 1.48
CA THR A 50 19.55 -6.00 1.06
C THR A 50 19.22 -7.43 0.65
N ARG A 51 18.13 -7.98 1.20
CA ARG A 51 17.57 -9.25 0.74
C ARG A 51 16.97 -9.07 -0.65
N VAL A 52 17.41 -9.89 -1.60
CA VAL A 52 16.83 -9.99 -2.94
C VAL A 52 16.12 -11.33 -3.12
N TYR A 53 15.01 -11.33 -3.84
CA TYR A 53 14.16 -12.47 -4.15
C TYR A 53 14.15 -12.69 -5.65
N SER A 54 14.42 -13.91 -6.08
CA SER A 54 14.23 -14.33 -7.47
C SER A 54 12.75 -14.61 -7.71
N ILE A 55 12.12 -13.80 -8.54
CA ILE A 55 10.73 -13.92 -8.94
C ILE A 55 10.66 -14.23 -10.43
N LEU A 56 9.84 -15.22 -10.81
CA LEU A 56 9.56 -15.53 -12.19
C LEU A 56 8.47 -14.59 -12.73
N TYR A 57 8.80 -13.84 -13.77
CA TYR A 57 7.90 -13.00 -14.55
C TYR A 57 8.08 -13.38 -16.02
N ASP A 58 7.00 -13.84 -16.66
CA ASP A 58 7.03 -14.51 -17.98
C ASP A 58 8.09 -15.63 -18.05
N ASP A 59 8.15 -16.43 -16.98
CA ASP A 59 9.14 -17.52 -16.75
C ASP A 59 10.62 -17.09 -16.75
N VAL A 60 10.90 -15.78 -16.79
CA VAL A 60 12.25 -15.23 -16.64
C VAL A 60 12.49 -14.80 -15.19
N PRO A 61 13.60 -15.21 -14.55
CA PRO A 61 13.91 -14.82 -13.18
C PRO A 61 14.40 -13.38 -13.08
N HIS A 62 13.80 -12.63 -12.17
CA HIS A 62 14.11 -11.24 -11.84
C HIS A 62 14.44 -11.13 -10.36
N LEU A 63 15.56 -10.48 -10.01
CA LEU A 63 15.95 -10.27 -8.61
C LEU A 63 15.33 -8.98 -8.09
N ILE A 64 14.28 -9.10 -7.28
CA ILE A 64 13.60 -7.94 -6.72
C ILE A 64 13.92 -7.76 -5.24
N ALA A 65 13.82 -6.53 -4.74
CA ALA A 65 13.81 -6.22 -3.32
C ALA A 65 12.73 -5.20 -3.00
N PHE A 66 12.35 -5.15 -1.73
CA PHE A 66 11.50 -4.10 -1.18
C PHE A 66 12.29 -3.29 -0.14
N SER A 67 12.14 -1.97 -0.15
CA SER A 67 12.64 -1.08 0.89
C SER A 67 11.82 0.21 0.97
N GLN A 68 11.44 0.59 2.20
CA GLN A 68 10.85 1.91 2.47
C GLN A 68 11.87 3.06 2.39
N LYS A 69 13.16 2.72 2.46
CA LYS A 69 14.25 3.70 2.39
C LYS A 69 15.00 3.57 1.06
N PRO A 70 15.46 4.68 0.47
CA PRO A 70 16.28 4.65 -0.74
C PRO A 70 17.48 3.70 -0.60
N LEU A 71 17.61 2.76 -1.55
CA LEU A 71 18.78 1.88 -1.63
C LEU A 71 19.84 2.47 -2.56
N ARG A 72 21.12 2.23 -2.24
CA ARG A 72 22.26 2.61 -3.07
C ARG A 72 23.08 1.37 -3.34
N SER A 73 23.01 0.87 -4.58
CA SER A 73 23.81 -0.25 -5.05
C SER A 73 24.04 -0.09 -6.55
N PRO A 74 25.27 -0.32 -7.05
CA PRO A 74 25.55 -0.30 -8.49
C PRO A 74 24.85 -1.42 -9.25
N ARG A 75 24.29 -2.41 -8.55
CA ARG A 75 23.54 -3.53 -9.15
C ARG A 75 22.05 -3.23 -9.36
N ILE A 76 21.54 -2.10 -8.87
CA ILE A 76 20.15 -1.70 -9.10
C ILE A 76 20.00 -1.24 -10.55
N ILE A 77 19.12 -1.88 -11.29
CA ILE A 77 18.84 -1.58 -12.71
C ILE A 77 17.47 -0.91 -12.92
N LYS A 78 16.56 -1.03 -11.95
CA LYS A 78 15.24 -0.36 -11.97
C LYS A 78 14.77 -0.11 -10.54
N HIS A 79 14.03 0.97 -10.35
CA HIS A 79 13.42 1.32 -9.06
C HIS A 79 12.06 1.96 -9.27
N ASP A 80 11.10 1.60 -8.42
CA ASP A 80 9.80 2.23 -8.30
C ASP A 80 9.65 2.87 -6.91
N PRO A 81 9.75 4.21 -6.80
CA PRO A 81 9.75 4.91 -5.51
C PRO A 81 8.40 4.90 -4.81
N PHE A 82 7.29 4.71 -5.54
CA PHE A 82 5.96 4.67 -4.95
C PHE A 82 5.72 3.37 -4.20
N LEU A 83 6.26 2.26 -4.73
CA LEU A 83 6.14 0.92 -4.18
C LEU A 83 7.34 0.48 -3.34
N GLY A 84 8.46 1.20 -3.41
CA GLY A 84 9.72 0.83 -2.75
C GLY A 84 10.31 -0.44 -3.34
N LEU A 85 10.06 -0.72 -4.63
CA LEU A 85 10.52 -1.93 -5.31
C LEU A 85 11.77 -1.64 -6.14
N TYR A 86 12.74 -2.54 -6.04
CA TYR A 86 14.02 -2.44 -6.73
C TYR A 86 14.26 -3.72 -7.53
N LEU A 87 14.83 -3.57 -8.72
CA LEU A 87 15.29 -4.66 -9.56
C LEU A 87 16.81 -4.65 -9.58
N PHE A 88 17.40 -5.81 -9.31
CA PHE A 88 18.84 -6.01 -9.29
C PHE A 88 19.30 -6.84 -10.49
N SER A 89 20.49 -6.52 -11.01
CA SER A 89 21.19 -7.36 -11.98
C SER A 89 21.64 -8.67 -11.33
N GLY A 90 21.53 -9.79 -12.06
CA GLY A 90 22.00 -11.10 -11.63
C GLY A 90 20.95 -12.18 -11.80
N LYS A 91 21.28 -13.40 -11.35
CA LYS A 91 20.39 -14.56 -11.44
C LYS A 91 20.63 -15.50 -10.26
N LEU A 92 19.57 -16.15 -9.80
CA LEU A 92 19.64 -17.23 -8.82
C LEU A 92 19.18 -18.55 -9.44
N GLN A 93 19.50 -19.67 -8.77
CA GLN A 93 19.21 -21.01 -9.28
C GLN A 93 17.71 -21.31 -9.37
N LYS A 94 16.94 -20.79 -8.41
CA LYS A 94 15.49 -20.95 -8.33
C LYS A 94 14.81 -19.59 -8.33
N GLY A 95 13.51 -19.58 -8.57
CA GLY A 95 12.69 -18.38 -8.53
C GLY A 95 11.23 -18.72 -8.24
N TYR A 96 10.58 -17.88 -7.44
CA TYR A 96 9.19 -18.08 -7.07
C TYR A 96 8.27 -17.74 -8.22
N ARG A 97 7.28 -18.62 -8.46
CA ARG A 97 6.15 -18.29 -9.33
C ARG A 97 5.09 -17.58 -8.50
N LEU A 98 4.81 -16.32 -8.83
CA LEU A 98 3.80 -15.56 -8.10
C LEU A 98 2.38 -16.00 -8.46
N LYS A 99 1.50 -16.01 -7.46
CA LYS A 99 0.06 -16.29 -7.58
C LYS A 99 -0.77 -15.05 -7.21
N PRO A 100 -1.91 -14.82 -7.89
CA PRO A 100 -2.78 -13.70 -7.58
C PRO A 100 -3.48 -13.90 -6.24
N LEU A 101 -3.91 -12.80 -5.62
CA LEU A 101 -4.79 -12.80 -4.45
C LEU A 101 -6.26 -12.90 -4.92
N ASP A 102 -6.63 -14.05 -5.48
CA ASP A 102 -7.99 -14.33 -5.97
C ASP A 102 -8.83 -15.06 -4.91
N ALA A 103 -10.11 -15.33 -5.23
CA ALA A 103 -11.04 -16.06 -4.35
C ALA A 103 -10.49 -17.41 -3.85
N PHE A 104 -9.67 -18.10 -4.66
CA PHE A 104 -9.05 -19.36 -4.29
C PHE A 104 -7.93 -19.16 -3.25
N ALA A 105 -7.15 -18.08 -3.35
CA ALA A 105 -6.14 -17.73 -2.35
C ALA A 105 -6.72 -17.63 -0.91
N HIS A 106 -8.01 -17.29 -0.76
CA HIS A 106 -8.68 -17.20 0.55
C HIS A 106 -8.93 -18.55 1.22
N THR A 107 -9.06 -19.62 0.44
CA THR A 107 -9.40 -20.94 0.98
C THR A 107 -8.17 -21.71 1.44
N LEU A 108 -6.97 -21.19 1.14
CA LEU A 108 -5.73 -21.90 1.34
C LEU A 108 -5.07 -21.53 2.67
N PRO A 109 -4.53 -22.52 3.42
CA PRO A 109 -3.62 -22.26 4.50
C PRO A 109 -2.30 -21.71 3.92
N LEU A 110 -1.91 -20.52 4.35
CA LEU A 110 -0.66 -19.88 3.91
C LEU A 110 0.36 -19.87 5.04
N ALA A 111 1.63 -19.75 4.67
CA ALA A 111 2.71 -19.52 5.60
C ALA A 111 3.64 -18.41 5.10
N ALA A 112 4.11 -17.57 6.01
CA ALA A 112 5.20 -16.65 5.78
C ALA A 112 6.52 -17.38 6.05
N VAL A 113 7.31 -17.62 5.01
CA VAL A 113 8.51 -18.45 5.07
C VAL A 113 9.75 -17.61 4.83
N ASN A 114 10.75 -17.74 5.70
CA ASN A 114 12.11 -17.24 5.47
C ASN A 114 13.15 -18.35 5.73
N ALA A 115 14.44 -18.00 5.77
CA ALA A 115 15.52 -18.96 5.96
C ALA A 115 15.47 -19.75 7.29
N THR A 116 14.76 -19.24 8.30
CA THR A 116 14.77 -19.76 9.69
C THR A 116 13.40 -20.18 10.19
N GLN A 117 12.34 -19.49 9.76
CA GLN A 117 10.99 -19.60 10.29
C GLN A 117 9.97 -19.84 9.18
N ALA A 118 8.87 -20.49 9.54
CA ALA A 118 7.66 -20.59 8.75
C ALA A 118 6.48 -20.32 9.71
N ILE A 119 5.78 -19.21 9.50
CA ILE A 119 4.67 -18.79 10.37
C ILE A 119 3.36 -18.96 9.58
N PRO A 120 2.43 -19.84 10.03
CA PRO A 120 1.15 -20.00 9.37
C PRO A 120 0.27 -18.75 9.54
N GLY A 121 -0.63 -18.54 8.58
CA GLY A 121 -1.61 -17.46 8.62
C GLY A 121 -2.44 -17.39 7.35
N SER A 122 -3.09 -16.25 7.14
CA SER A 122 -3.96 -16.00 5.99
C SER A 122 -3.81 -14.54 5.54
N VAL A 123 -4.18 -14.27 4.29
CA VAL A 123 -4.30 -12.90 3.80
C VAL A 123 -5.63 -12.32 4.31
N VAL A 124 -5.60 -11.07 4.77
CA VAL A 124 -6.75 -10.41 5.43
C VAL A 124 -7.43 -9.39 4.52
N ASN A 125 -6.74 -8.87 3.51
CA ASN A 125 -7.28 -7.86 2.60
C ASN A 125 -6.82 -8.09 1.14
N PHE A 126 -7.76 -7.95 0.19
CA PHE A 126 -7.64 -8.50 -1.15
C PHE A 126 -7.98 -7.52 -2.27
N GLU A 127 -8.93 -6.61 -2.06
CA GLU A 127 -9.06 -5.43 -2.94
C GLU A 127 -7.87 -4.52 -2.68
N LYS A 128 -7.14 -4.20 -3.75
CA LYS A 128 -5.91 -3.40 -3.69
C LYS A 128 -5.95 -2.28 -4.68
N GLY A 129 -5.92 -1.07 -4.16
CA GLY A 129 -5.43 0.09 -4.85
C GLY A 129 -4.01 -0.09 -5.38
N VAL A 130 -3.57 0.85 -6.22
CA VAL A 130 -2.28 0.74 -6.91
C VAL A 130 -1.07 0.91 -5.97
N PHE A 131 -1.32 1.31 -4.71
CA PHE A 131 -0.32 1.42 -3.64
C PHE A 131 -0.64 0.61 -2.39
N ASP A 132 -1.71 -0.20 -2.42
CA ASP A 132 -2.12 -0.97 -1.26
C ASP A 132 -1.28 -2.24 -1.12
N LEU A 133 -0.54 -2.35 -0.02
CA LEU A 133 0.13 -3.59 0.35
C LEU A 133 -0.87 -4.65 0.82
N GLY A 134 -0.59 -5.92 0.54
CA GLY A 134 -1.26 -7.06 1.15
C GLY A 134 -1.03 -7.06 2.67
N LYS A 135 -2.00 -7.55 3.44
CA LYS A 135 -1.92 -7.70 4.90
C LYS A 135 -2.13 -9.16 5.25
N PHE A 136 -1.25 -9.67 6.09
CA PHE A 136 -1.30 -11.01 6.64
C PHE A 136 -1.91 -11.00 8.05
N SER A 137 -2.46 -12.13 8.48
CA SER A 137 -3.14 -12.25 9.77
C SER A 137 -2.20 -12.17 10.97
N THR A 138 -0.91 -12.39 10.75
CA THR A 138 0.14 -12.36 11.77
C THR A 138 1.31 -11.49 11.31
N THR A 139 2.15 -11.05 12.26
CA THR A 139 3.39 -10.33 11.93
C THR A 139 4.31 -11.23 11.12
N LEU A 140 4.74 -10.72 9.97
CA LEU A 140 5.59 -11.45 9.05
C LEU A 140 7.02 -11.53 9.60
N PRO A 141 7.68 -12.70 9.53
CA PRO A 141 9.12 -12.76 9.70
C PRO A 141 9.79 -11.81 8.72
N LYS A 142 10.87 -11.16 9.16
CA LYS A 142 11.70 -10.34 8.27
C LYS A 142 12.16 -11.21 7.09
N ASP A 143 12.20 -10.57 5.93
CA ASP A 143 12.70 -11.15 4.71
C ASP A 143 11.91 -12.37 4.21
N SER A 144 10.62 -12.47 4.52
CA SER A 144 9.81 -13.65 4.20
C SER A 144 9.11 -13.57 2.85
N VAL A 145 8.69 -14.72 2.34
CA VAL A 145 7.73 -14.85 1.22
C VAL A 145 6.42 -15.42 1.75
N ILE A 146 5.30 -15.02 1.15
CA ILE A 146 3.98 -15.57 1.48
C ILE A 146 3.72 -16.76 0.58
N SER A 147 3.63 -17.98 1.11
CA SER A 147 3.59 -19.20 0.31
C SER A 147 2.58 -20.21 0.84
N THR A 148 1.92 -20.93 -0.08
CA THR A 148 1.23 -22.20 0.21
C THR A 148 2.19 -23.38 0.11
N ILE A 149 2.93 -23.45 -0.99
CA ILE A 149 3.91 -24.50 -1.30
C ILE A 149 5.26 -23.86 -1.64
N CYS A 150 6.35 -24.63 -1.54
CA CYS A 150 7.69 -24.06 -1.46
C CYS A 150 8.15 -23.21 -2.66
N TYR A 151 7.59 -23.40 -3.86
CA TYR A 151 8.00 -22.68 -5.08
C TYR A 151 6.96 -21.68 -5.60
N GLN A 152 5.80 -21.59 -4.95
CA GLN A 152 4.76 -20.61 -5.27
C GLN A 152 4.65 -19.58 -4.15
N SER A 153 4.45 -18.33 -4.52
CA SER A 153 4.30 -17.25 -3.54
C SER A 153 3.21 -16.26 -3.94
N TYR A 154 2.59 -15.60 -2.98
CA TYR A 154 1.61 -14.52 -3.21
C TYR A 154 2.26 -13.14 -3.11
N GLY A 155 3.52 -13.07 -2.68
CA GLY A 155 4.24 -11.83 -2.50
C GLY A 155 5.43 -11.94 -1.54
N ILE A 156 6.17 -10.84 -1.42
CA ILE A 156 7.33 -10.73 -0.53
C ILE A 156 7.00 -9.82 0.65
N SER A 157 7.54 -10.12 1.84
CA SER A 157 7.30 -9.30 3.02
C SER A 157 7.80 -7.87 2.82
N ALA A 158 7.02 -6.91 3.30
CA ALA A 158 7.38 -5.50 3.36
C ALA A 158 7.78 -5.12 4.79
N TYR A 159 6.80 -4.91 5.68
CA TYR A 159 7.00 -4.55 7.08
C TYR A 159 5.83 -4.98 7.94
N GLY A 160 6.07 -5.35 9.20
CA GLY A 160 5.01 -5.77 10.12
C GLY A 160 4.17 -6.91 9.55
N GLN A 161 2.87 -6.67 9.35
CA GLN A 161 1.94 -7.63 8.74
C GLN A 161 1.82 -7.48 7.22
N TYR A 162 2.53 -6.53 6.62
CA TYR A 162 2.31 -6.12 5.23
C TYR A 162 3.30 -6.77 4.27
N PHE A 163 2.83 -7.10 3.07
CA PHE A 163 3.61 -7.69 1.99
C PHE A 163 3.26 -7.07 0.64
N VAL A 164 4.19 -7.13 -0.30
CA VAL A 164 3.97 -6.66 -1.68
C VAL A 164 3.34 -7.81 -2.49
N PRO A 165 2.07 -7.69 -2.92
CA PRO A 165 1.38 -8.75 -3.64
C PRO A 165 1.81 -8.82 -5.12
N LYS A 166 1.50 -9.95 -5.77
CA LYS A 166 1.77 -10.18 -7.19
C LYS A 166 1.40 -9.00 -8.09
N ILE A 167 0.21 -8.42 -7.94
CA ILE A 167 -0.28 -7.38 -8.85
C ILE A 167 0.64 -6.14 -8.88
N LEU A 168 1.28 -5.80 -7.76
CA LEU A 168 2.23 -4.69 -7.68
C LEU A 168 3.60 -5.08 -8.23
N ILE A 169 4.04 -6.32 -7.98
CA ILE A 169 5.31 -6.84 -8.54
C ILE A 169 5.23 -6.95 -10.06
N ASP A 170 4.14 -7.48 -10.60
CA ASP A 170 3.90 -7.59 -12.04
C ASP A 170 3.87 -6.20 -12.70
N ARG A 171 3.17 -5.23 -12.07
CA ARG A 171 3.21 -3.83 -12.54
C ARG A 171 4.64 -3.31 -12.57
N PHE A 172 5.40 -3.50 -11.48
CA PHE A 172 6.78 -3.05 -11.37
C PHE A 172 7.68 -3.65 -12.46
N LEU A 173 7.54 -4.94 -12.75
CA LEU A 173 8.35 -5.63 -13.77
C LEU A 173 7.91 -5.29 -15.20
N SER A 174 6.64 -4.92 -15.40
CA SER A 174 6.13 -4.49 -16.71
C SER A 174 6.80 -3.21 -17.22
N ALA A 175 6.60 -2.92 -18.51
CA ALA A 175 7.04 -1.67 -19.14
C ALA A 175 6.47 -0.40 -18.47
N ARG A 176 5.35 -0.51 -17.74
CA ARG A 176 4.71 0.60 -17.03
C ARG A 176 5.20 0.80 -15.59
N GLY A 177 6.03 -0.11 -15.06
CA GLY A 177 6.52 0.00 -13.69
C GLY A 177 7.29 1.30 -13.45
N GLY A 178 6.99 2.00 -12.36
CA GLY A 178 7.53 3.33 -12.05
C GLY A 178 6.87 4.50 -12.78
N GLN A 179 5.90 4.25 -13.67
CA GLN A 179 5.12 5.30 -14.34
C GLN A 179 3.67 5.21 -13.88
N TYR A 180 3.12 6.33 -13.44
CA TYR A 180 1.77 6.41 -12.91
C TYR A 180 1.11 7.66 -13.48
N GLY A 181 -0.06 7.51 -14.08
CA GLY A 181 -0.91 8.64 -14.45
C GLY A 181 -1.51 9.32 -13.21
N ASP A 182 -1.85 10.60 -13.36
CA ASP A 182 -2.61 11.40 -12.42
C ASP A 182 -3.56 12.32 -13.21
N ILE A 183 -4.76 12.56 -12.69
CA ILE A 183 -5.79 13.44 -13.27
C ILE A 183 -6.11 14.63 -12.35
N GLY A 184 -5.30 14.87 -11.33
CA GLY A 184 -5.34 16.06 -10.48
C GLY A 184 -6.30 15.98 -9.31
N VAL A 185 -6.71 14.78 -8.89
CA VAL A 185 -7.68 14.61 -7.81
C VAL A 185 -7.28 13.51 -6.82
N ARG A 186 -7.79 13.62 -5.60
CA ARG A 186 -7.88 12.52 -4.63
C ARG A 186 -9.35 12.24 -4.36
N VAL A 187 -9.69 10.96 -4.23
CA VAL A 187 -11.08 10.50 -4.20
C VAL A 187 -11.32 9.59 -2.99
N ALA A 188 -12.57 9.48 -2.61
CA ALA A 188 -13.04 8.52 -1.62
C ALA A 188 -14.10 7.56 -2.20
N PRO A 189 -14.28 6.38 -1.57
CA PRO A 189 -15.37 5.48 -1.93
C PRO A 189 -16.75 6.14 -1.80
N ASN A 190 -17.64 5.92 -2.77
CA ASN A 190 -19.02 6.38 -2.66
C ASN A 190 -19.85 5.41 -1.79
N LEU A 191 -19.79 5.59 -0.47
CA LEU A 191 -20.53 4.75 0.49
C LEU A 191 -22.06 4.94 0.43
N GLN A 192 -22.55 5.98 -0.23
CA GLN A 192 -23.99 6.31 -0.33
C GLN A 192 -24.67 5.68 -1.56
N ALA A 193 -23.90 5.11 -2.51
CA ALA A 193 -24.45 4.48 -3.72
C ALA A 193 -25.52 3.41 -3.41
N THR A 194 -25.37 2.69 -2.30
CA THR A 194 -26.29 1.63 -1.88
C THR A 194 -27.57 2.14 -1.22
N LYS A 195 -27.59 3.39 -0.74
CA LYS A 195 -28.74 3.97 -0.03
C LYS A 195 -29.66 4.76 -0.95
N ASP A 196 -29.08 5.49 -1.91
CA ASP A 196 -29.81 6.51 -2.67
C ASP A 196 -30.11 6.10 -4.12
N GLN A 197 -29.95 4.81 -4.48
CA GLN A 197 -30.01 4.30 -5.86
C GLN A 197 -29.10 5.04 -6.86
N LEU A 198 -28.08 5.70 -6.32
CA LEU A 198 -27.13 6.48 -7.09
C LEU A 198 -26.12 5.56 -7.78
N PRO A 199 -25.64 5.91 -8.99
CA PRO A 199 -24.67 5.07 -9.69
C PRO A 199 -23.40 4.88 -8.84
N LYS A 200 -22.82 3.67 -8.93
CA LYS A 200 -21.52 3.38 -8.33
C LYS A 200 -20.44 4.31 -8.90
N GLY A 201 -19.38 4.51 -8.14
CA GLY A 201 -18.30 5.43 -8.51
C GLY A 201 -17.46 5.83 -7.30
N VAL A 202 -16.61 6.82 -7.51
CA VAL A 202 -15.81 7.46 -6.46
C VAL A 202 -16.14 8.96 -6.39
N ILE A 203 -15.96 9.56 -5.23
CA ILE A 203 -16.24 10.99 -5.01
C ILE A 203 -14.93 11.75 -4.94
N VAL A 204 -14.81 12.83 -5.70
CA VAL A 204 -13.67 13.75 -5.60
C VAL A 204 -13.72 14.47 -4.24
N GLU A 205 -12.67 14.31 -3.45
CA GLU A 205 -12.51 15.00 -2.16
C GLU A 205 -11.62 16.24 -2.29
N GLN A 206 -10.51 16.07 -3.01
CA GLN A 206 -9.44 17.05 -3.12
C GLN A 206 -9.02 17.21 -4.57
N ILE A 207 -8.62 18.42 -4.92
CA ILE A 207 -7.98 18.76 -6.20
C ILE A 207 -6.55 19.20 -5.95
N ASP A 208 -5.63 18.76 -6.80
CA ASP A 208 -4.25 19.22 -6.81
C ASP A 208 -4.22 20.66 -7.32
N ILE A 209 -3.69 21.57 -6.49
CA ILE A 209 -3.65 23.00 -6.75
C ILE A 209 -2.79 23.35 -7.98
N PHE A 210 -1.83 22.50 -8.34
CA PHE A 210 -0.91 22.71 -9.45
C PHE A 210 -1.34 21.98 -10.74
N PHE A 211 -2.49 21.30 -10.72
CA PHE A 211 -2.93 20.53 -11.86
C PHE A 211 -3.47 21.45 -12.97
N PRO A 212 -3.03 21.26 -14.23
CA PRO A 212 -3.46 22.11 -15.33
C PRO A 212 -4.95 21.92 -15.61
N GLN A 213 -5.68 23.03 -15.78
CA GLN A 213 -7.11 23.06 -16.16
C GLN A 213 -7.98 22.18 -15.25
N ARG A 214 -8.33 22.72 -14.08
CA ARG A 214 -9.17 22.09 -13.05
C ARG A 214 -10.62 21.88 -13.54
N LEU A 215 -10.85 20.84 -14.34
CA LEU A 215 -12.17 20.46 -14.87
C LEU A 215 -12.99 19.62 -13.87
N LEU A 216 -12.31 18.89 -12.99
CA LEU A 216 -12.90 18.14 -11.90
C LEU A 216 -12.96 19.01 -10.63
N MET A 217 -14.01 18.82 -9.84
CA MET A 217 -14.29 19.61 -8.64
C MET A 217 -14.64 18.69 -7.47
N PRO A 218 -14.39 19.12 -6.21
CA PRO A 218 -14.87 18.40 -5.05
C PRO A 218 -16.38 18.13 -5.14
N LYS A 219 -16.78 16.94 -4.68
CA LYS A 219 -18.14 16.37 -4.77
C LYS A 219 -18.56 15.86 -6.15
N ASP A 220 -17.74 16.03 -7.19
CA ASP A 220 -17.97 15.29 -8.43
C ASP A 220 -17.93 13.79 -8.13
N ARG A 221 -18.90 13.07 -8.67
CA ARG A 221 -18.85 11.62 -8.70
C ARG A 221 -18.28 11.15 -10.02
N ILE A 222 -17.13 10.51 -10.00
CA ILE A 222 -16.52 9.92 -11.19
C ILE A 222 -17.13 8.54 -11.41
N LEU A 223 -17.69 8.35 -12.61
CA LEU A 223 -18.44 7.15 -13.02
C LEU A 223 -17.64 6.28 -13.98
N ALA A 224 -16.88 6.89 -14.89
CA ALA A 224 -16.06 6.15 -15.85
C ALA A 224 -14.86 6.97 -16.32
N ILE A 225 -13.82 6.27 -16.77
CA ILE A 225 -12.65 6.84 -17.45
C ILE A 225 -12.43 6.06 -18.75
N ASN A 226 -12.36 6.77 -19.88
CA ASN A 226 -12.20 6.21 -21.23
C ASN A 226 -13.20 5.07 -21.53
N GLY A 227 -14.47 5.29 -21.17
CA GLY A 227 -15.55 4.31 -21.35
C GLY A 227 -15.53 3.12 -20.39
N ARG A 228 -14.57 3.04 -19.46
CA ARG A 228 -14.51 1.98 -18.44
C ARG A 228 -15.17 2.44 -17.16
N GLU A 229 -16.24 1.76 -16.76
CA GLU A 229 -16.97 2.02 -15.51
C GLU A 229 -16.07 1.90 -14.28
N ILE A 230 -16.33 2.75 -13.30
CA ILE A 230 -15.69 2.74 -11.99
C ILE A 230 -16.71 2.27 -10.96
N THR A 231 -16.42 1.14 -10.33
CA THR A 231 -17.29 0.51 -9.35
C THR A 231 -16.69 0.50 -7.94
N SER A 232 -15.39 0.77 -7.81
CA SER A 232 -14.66 0.82 -6.53
C SER A 232 -13.50 1.80 -6.58
N LEU A 233 -12.97 2.15 -5.40
CA LEU A 233 -11.76 2.97 -5.26
C LEU A 233 -10.56 2.30 -5.93
N ALA A 234 -10.34 1.01 -5.69
CA ALA A 234 -9.24 0.26 -6.29
C ALA A 234 -9.30 0.31 -7.82
N GLN A 235 -10.48 0.13 -8.41
CA GLN A 235 -10.64 0.19 -9.86
C GLN A 235 -10.30 1.59 -10.40
N PHE A 236 -10.76 2.65 -9.73
CA PHE A 236 -10.39 4.02 -10.09
C PHE A 236 -8.87 4.21 -10.08
N GLU A 237 -8.19 3.80 -9.00
CA GLU A 237 -6.75 3.97 -8.86
C GLU A 237 -5.97 3.25 -9.96
N TRP A 238 -6.33 2.00 -10.28
CA TRP A 238 -5.71 1.26 -11.37
C TRP A 238 -5.95 1.90 -12.74
N LEU A 239 -7.19 2.34 -13.00
CA LEU A 239 -7.52 3.01 -14.26
C LEU A 239 -6.71 4.30 -14.44
N VAL A 240 -6.61 5.14 -13.40
CA VAL A 240 -5.83 6.38 -13.44
C VAL A 240 -4.33 6.10 -13.56
N ALA A 241 -3.80 5.14 -12.79
CA ALA A 241 -2.40 4.78 -12.84
C ALA A 241 -1.95 4.27 -14.22
N ASP A 242 -2.85 3.67 -14.98
CA ASP A 242 -2.60 3.15 -16.33
C ASP A 242 -2.74 4.19 -17.44
N LEU A 243 -3.19 5.42 -17.13
CA LEU A 243 -3.22 6.50 -18.11
C LEU A 243 -1.81 6.93 -18.48
N VAL A 244 -1.61 7.22 -19.76
CA VAL A 244 -0.31 7.65 -20.30
C VAL A 244 -0.13 9.15 -19.98
N PRO A 245 0.95 9.56 -19.29
CA PRO A 245 1.22 10.98 -19.06
C PRO A 245 1.25 11.79 -20.36
N LYS A 246 0.76 13.03 -20.32
CA LYS A 246 0.56 13.96 -21.45
C LYS A 246 -0.53 13.55 -22.46
N SER A 247 -1.26 12.47 -22.20
CA SER A 247 -2.47 12.15 -22.98
C SER A 247 -3.70 12.88 -22.43
N LYS A 248 -4.85 12.70 -23.08
CA LYS A 248 -6.15 13.12 -22.56
C LYS A 248 -6.96 11.89 -22.15
N ALA A 249 -7.69 12.00 -21.06
CA ALA A 249 -8.66 11.00 -20.63
C ALA A 249 -10.07 11.58 -20.66
N GLN A 250 -11.03 10.82 -21.17
CA GLN A 250 -12.44 11.17 -21.09
C GLN A 250 -13.01 10.67 -19.77
N VAL A 251 -13.51 11.59 -18.95
CA VAL A 251 -14.01 11.29 -17.62
C VAL A 251 -15.49 11.63 -17.57
N ARG A 252 -16.31 10.60 -17.33
CA ARG A 252 -17.74 10.77 -17.13
C ARG A 252 -18.02 11.00 -15.65
N ILE A 253 -18.67 12.10 -15.34
CA ILE A 253 -18.98 12.51 -13.96
C ILE A 253 -20.46 12.81 -13.78
N LEU A 254 -20.93 12.71 -12.53
CA LEU A 254 -22.18 13.27 -12.08
C LEU A 254 -21.89 14.48 -11.20
N ARG A 255 -22.33 15.67 -11.64
CA ARG A 255 -22.21 16.93 -10.89
C ARG A 255 -23.59 17.54 -10.75
N ASN A 256 -24.04 17.78 -9.51
CA ASN A 256 -25.37 18.35 -9.24
C ASN A 256 -26.50 17.61 -9.98
N ASN A 257 -26.48 16.27 -9.94
CA ASN A 257 -27.39 15.37 -10.65
C ASN A 257 -27.39 15.45 -12.19
N LYS A 258 -26.41 16.15 -12.80
CA LYS A 258 -26.23 16.19 -14.26
C LYS A 258 -25.05 15.33 -14.66
N LEU A 259 -25.26 14.46 -15.65
CA LEU A 259 -24.19 13.71 -16.28
C LEU A 259 -23.40 14.65 -17.20
N LEU A 260 -22.09 14.69 -16.99
CA LEU A 260 -21.15 15.45 -17.78
C LEU A 260 -20.03 14.53 -18.26
N GLU A 261 -19.46 14.85 -19.42
CA GLU A 261 -18.23 14.24 -19.90
C GLU A 261 -17.19 15.34 -20.05
N VAL A 262 -16.04 15.16 -19.41
CA VAL A 262 -14.94 16.14 -19.41
C VAL A 262 -13.66 15.48 -19.90
N SER A 263 -12.92 16.20 -20.74
CA SER A 263 -11.64 15.75 -21.30
C SER A 263 -10.49 16.30 -20.45
N VAL A 264 -9.98 15.50 -19.52
CA VAL A 264 -8.91 15.90 -18.60
C VAL A 264 -7.54 15.61 -19.19
N GLN A 265 -6.57 16.51 -18.96
CA GLN A 265 -5.17 16.22 -19.23
C GLN A 265 -4.65 15.22 -18.20
N VAL A 266 -3.83 14.27 -18.65
CA VAL A 266 -3.15 13.32 -17.77
C VAL A 266 -1.75 13.84 -17.50
N ASP A 267 -1.41 14.04 -16.23
CA ASP A 267 -0.02 14.27 -15.82
C ASP A 267 0.59 12.97 -15.29
N ARG A 268 1.89 12.98 -15.04
CA ARG A 268 2.52 11.95 -14.22
C ARG A 268 2.19 12.18 -12.74
N ARG A 269 2.13 11.11 -11.98
CA ARG A 269 2.04 11.17 -10.52
C ARG A 269 3.39 11.55 -9.90
N TYR A 270 3.36 12.33 -8.82
CA TYR A 270 4.56 12.78 -8.11
C TYR A 270 4.62 12.32 -6.65
N GLY A 271 3.48 12.01 -6.03
CA GLY A 271 3.36 11.59 -4.64
C GLY A 271 2.35 10.47 -4.40
N GLY A 272 2.37 9.88 -3.22
CA GLY A 272 1.52 8.74 -2.81
C GLY A 272 2.29 7.43 -2.63
N GLY A 273 1.61 6.43 -2.07
CA GLY A 273 2.23 5.17 -1.68
C GLY A 273 3.24 5.38 -0.55
N ILE A 274 4.50 4.98 -0.77
CA ILE A 274 5.60 5.24 0.18
C ILE A 274 6.00 6.72 0.17
N LEU A 275 5.81 7.42 -0.96
CA LEU A 275 6.09 8.83 -1.05
C LEU A 275 4.99 9.63 -0.35
N GLN A 276 5.39 10.74 0.27
CA GLN A 276 4.43 11.77 0.71
C GLN A 276 3.57 12.22 -0.48
N ASP A 277 2.36 12.67 -0.16
CA ASP A 277 1.42 13.24 -1.11
C ASP A 277 1.01 14.59 -0.55
N THR A 278 1.66 15.67 -0.95
CA THR A 278 1.36 17.02 -0.45
C THR A 278 0.89 17.96 -1.55
N PHE A 279 0.95 17.48 -2.81
CA PHE A 279 0.87 18.23 -4.08
C PHE A 279 2.16 18.94 -4.48
N PHE A 280 3.11 19.15 -3.56
CA PHE A 280 4.34 19.90 -3.85
C PHE A 280 5.47 19.04 -4.44
N GLU A 281 5.30 17.70 -4.50
CA GLU A 281 6.33 16.76 -4.95
C GLU A 281 6.81 17.04 -6.38
N ARG A 282 5.96 17.65 -7.22
CA ARG A 282 6.32 18.00 -8.61
C ARG A 282 7.44 19.04 -8.72
N TYR A 283 7.62 19.84 -7.68
CA TYR A 283 8.71 20.81 -7.54
C TYR A 283 9.86 20.27 -6.68
N GLY A 284 9.82 18.98 -6.32
CA GLY A 284 10.80 18.35 -5.44
C GLY A 284 10.80 18.95 -4.04
N VAL A 285 9.65 19.43 -3.57
CA VAL A 285 9.49 19.90 -2.20
C VAL A 285 9.31 18.69 -1.29
N VAL A 286 10.10 18.63 -0.22
CA VAL A 286 9.97 17.61 0.82
C VAL A 286 9.42 18.30 2.06
N ILE A 287 8.31 17.80 2.59
CA ILE A 287 7.66 18.36 3.77
C ILE A 287 7.63 17.26 4.82
N ASP A 288 8.20 17.51 5.99
CA ASP A 288 8.18 16.50 7.05
C ASP A 288 6.82 16.44 7.78
N ARG A 289 6.69 15.50 8.71
CA ARG A 289 5.46 15.30 9.49
C ARG A 289 5.10 16.48 10.40
N ASP A 290 6.03 17.39 10.64
CA ASP A 290 5.81 18.63 11.37
C ASP A 290 5.41 19.80 10.45
N LEU A 291 5.15 19.52 9.17
CA LEU A 291 4.83 20.49 8.12
C LEU A 291 5.98 21.47 7.84
N VAL A 292 7.22 21.04 8.04
CA VAL A 292 8.42 21.85 7.74
C VAL A 292 8.97 21.49 6.37
N ILE A 293 9.24 22.49 5.54
CA ILE A 293 9.93 22.32 4.26
C ILE A 293 11.40 21.94 4.53
N ARG A 294 11.80 20.76 4.06
CA ARG A 294 13.16 20.22 4.20
C ARG A 294 14.00 20.35 2.94
N ALA A 295 13.36 20.44 1.78
CA ALA A 295 14.04 20.64 0.51
C ALA A 295 13.08 21.28 -0.49
N ILE A 296 13.63 22.01 -1.45
CA ILE A 296 12.95 22.51 -2.65
C ILE A 296 13.94 22.31 -3.81
N ALA A 297 13.57 21.51 -4.81
CA ALA A 297 14.45 21.23 -5.94
C ALA A 297 14.24 22.18 -7.13
N LYS A 298 13.02 22.71 -7.26
CA LYS A 298 12.62 23.60 -8.35
C LYS A 298 11.78 24.75 -7.79
N PRO A 299 11.87 25.95 -8.38
CA PRO A 299 11.02 27.05 -7.97
C PRO A 299 9.54 26.70 -8.14
N LEU A 300 8.74 27.10 -7.16
CA LEU A 300 7.28 27.02 -7.19
C LEU A 300 6.69 28.18 -8.03
N PRO A 301 5.46 28.04 -8.54
CA PRO A 301 4.82 29.10 -9.31
C PRO A 301 4.38 30.27 -8.42
N ASP A 302 4.20 31.43 -9.04
CA ASP A 302 3.56 32.61 -8.46
C ASP A 302 4.14 33.02 -7.10
N GLY A 303 3.29 33.43 -6.16
CA GLY A 303 3.70 33.85 -4.82
C GLY A 303 4.30 32.72 -3.99
N LEU A 304 4.01 31.45 -4.34
CA LEU A 304 4.61 30.29 -3.66
C LEU A 304 6.11 30.15 -3.95
N SER A 305 6.65 30.86 -4.95
CA SER A 305 8.10 30.96 -5.18
C SER A 305 8.90 31.54 -4.00
N GLN A 306 8.22 32.24 -3.08
CA GLN A 306 8.82 32.80 -1.86
C GLN A 306 8.98 31.79 -0.72
N LEU A 307 8.43 30.57 -0.87
CA LEU A 307 8.65 29.50 0.08
C LEU A 307 10.13 29.10 0.12
N SER A 308 10.62 28.82 1.31
CA SER A 308 12.01 28.52 1.60
C SER A 308 12.17 27.29 2.47
N VAL A 309 13.36 26.68 2.42
CA VAL A 309 13.70 25.58 3.34
C VAL A 309 13.72 26.12 4.77
N GLY A 310 13.05 25.42 5.69
CA GLY A 310 12.85 25.87 7.07
C GLY A 310 11.45 26.39 7.34
N ASP A 311 10.70 26.80 6.31
CA ASP A 311 9.32 27.24 6.48
C ASP A 311 8.45 26.12 7.05
N LYS A 312 7.72 26.42 8.12
CA LYS A 312 6.72 25.55 8.69
C LYS A 312 5.32 26.05 8.40
N PHE A 313 4.49 25.24 7.73
CA PHE A 313 3.10 25.59 7.51
C PHE A 313 2.31 25.53 8.84
N ILE A 314 1.70 26.64 9.23
CA ILE A 314 0.87 26.75 10.45
C ILE A 314 -0.61 26.69 10.09
N TRP A 315 -1.04 27.48 9.11
CA TRP A 315 -2.41 27.51 8.64
C TRP A 315 -2.50 27.66 7.12
N VAL A 316 -3.69 27.44 6.57
CA VAL A 316 -4.06 27.80 5.20
C VAL A 316 -5.39 28.53 5.25
N ASP A 317 -5.46 29.72 4.66
CA ASP A 317 -6.63 30.60 4.65
C ASP A 317 -7.31 30.73 6.02
N LYS A 318 -6.51 31.12 7.01
CA LYS A 318 -6.93 31.34 8.41
C LYS A 318 -7.38 30.08 9.16
N THR A 319 -7.19 28.90 8.57
CA THR A 319 -7.58 27.62 9.18
C THR A 319 -6.34 26.83 9.59
N PRO A 320 -6.10 26.59 10.90
CA PRO A 320 -4.94 25.85 11.37
C PRO A 320 -4.85 24.43 10.78
N ILE A 321 -3.64 23.99 10.44
CA ILE A 321 -3.44 22.65 9.86
C ILE A 321 -3.41 21.60 10.97
N LYS A 322 -4.23 20.55 10.85
CA LYS A 322 -4.20 19.37 11.71
C LYS A 322 -3.06 18.45 11.31
N LYS A 323 -2.05 18.33 12.17
CA LYS A 323 -0.83 17.54 11.92
C LYS A 323 -1.08 16.04 11.81
N ASP A 324 -2.01 15.50 12.62
CA ASP A 324 -2.24 14.05 12.74
C ASP A 324 -3.11 13.47 11.61
N SER A 325 -3.00 14.03 10.40
CA SER A 325 -3.85 13.68 9.25
C SER A 325 -3.10 13.17 8.03
N ASP A 326 -1.81 12.84 8.15
CA ASP A 326 -0.97 12.36 7.04
C ASP A 326 -1.10 13.25 5.77
N PHE A 327 -0.98 14.56 6.01
CA PHE A 327 -1.19 15.65 5.04
C PHE A 327 -2.60 15.77 4.44
N TRP A 328 -3.56 14.90 4.79
CA TRP A 328 -4.92 14.99 4.24
C TRP A 328 -5.55 16.34 4.53
N HIS A 329 -5.47 16.85 5.77
CA HIS A 329 -6.07 18.14 6.10
C HIS A 329 -5.35 19.30 5.39
N PHE A 330 -4.02 19.20 5.26
CA PHE A 330 -3.22 20.18 4.52
C PHE A 330 -3.67 20.28 3.06
N ARG A 331 -3.72 19.14 2.35
CA ARG A 331 -4.25 19.05 0.99
C ARG A 331 -5.68 19.55 0.88
N GLN A 332 -6.53 19.25 1.87
CA GLN A 332 -7.92 19.68 1.87
C GLN A 332 -8.05 21.21 1.88
N LEU A 333 -7.29 21.89 2.74
CA LEU A 333 -7.33 23.35 2.82
C LEU A 333 -6.79 23.99 1.55
N LEU A 334 -5.70 23.46 0.98
CA LEU A 334 -5.16 23.91 -0.30
C LEU A 334 -6.16 23.72 -1.44
N SER A 335 -6.82 22.56 -1.48
CA SER A 335 -7.88 22.27 -2.46
C SER A 335 -9.03 23.27 -2.37
N GLN A 336 -9.42 23.70 -1.16
CA GLN A 336 -10.44 24.74 -0.97
C GLN A 336 -9.95 26.13 -1.40
N ALA A 337 -8.69 26.46 -1.12
CA ALA A 337 -8.05 27.68 -1.56
C ALA A 337 -8.02 27.78 -3.10
N ALA A 338 -7.67 26.68 -3.79
CA ALA A 338 -7.65 26.60 -5.24
C ALA A 338 -9.02 26.87 -5.89
N LEU A 339 -10.12 26.50 -5.24
CA LEU A 339 -11.48 26.85 -5.73
C LEU A 339 -11.74 28.36 -5.71
N ARG A 340 -11.02 29.11 -4.86
CA ARG A 340 -11.07 30.58 -4.80
C ARG A 340 -10.01 31.26 -5.69
N GLY A 341 -9.13 30.48 -6.31
CA GLY A 341 -8.03 30.97 -7.17
C GLY A 341 -6.91 31.70 -6.42
N LYS A 342 -6.89 31.61 -5.08
CA LYS A 342 -5.88 32.27 -4.24
C LYS A 342 -5.73 31.56 -2.91
N VAL A 343 -4.56 31.72 -2.29
CA VAL A 343 -4.24 31.18 -0.97
C VAL A 343 -3.48 32.20 -0.13
N GLU A 344 -3.80 32.22 1.16
CA GLU A 344 -3.02 32.87 2.21
C GLU A 344 -2.45 31.81 3.16
N LEU A 345 -1.14 31.86 3.38
CA LEU A 345 -0.42 30.96 4.28
C LEU A 345 0.14 31.76 5.45
N LEU A 346 0.17 31.13 6.63
CA LEU A 346 0.96 31.55 7.77
C LEU A 346 2.05 30.51 7.93
N LEU A 347 3.27 31.01 7.89
CA LEU A 347 4.49 30.23 8.00
C LEU A 347 5.20 30.65 9.27
N LEU A 348 5.85 29.70 9.93
CA LEU A 348 6.86 29.99 10.93
C LEU A 348 8.23 29.74 10.31
N HIS A 349 9.06 30.77 10.22
CA HIS A 349 10.44 30.70 9.73
C HIS A 349 11.37 31.25 10.80
N ASP A 350 12.26 30.42 11.33
CA ASP A 350 13.23 30.80 12.37
C ASP A 350 12.62 31.59 13.56
N GLY A 351 11.41 31.19 13.98
CA GLY A 351 10.70 31.81 15.10
C GLY A 351 9.87 33.05 14.74
N VAL A 352 9.88 33.47 13.47
CA VAL A 352 9.10 34.61 12.97
C VAL A 352 7.89 34.12 12.17
N GLU A 353 6.73 34.72 12.45
CA GLU A 353 5.51 34.49 11.68
C GLU A 353 5.51 35.31 10.39
N VAL A 354 5.33 34.63 9.25
CA VAL A 354 5.33 35.22 7.91
C VAL A 354 4.02 34.91 7.22
N PHE A 355 3.39 35.94 6.65
CA PHE A 355 2.22 35.80 5.80
C PHE A 355 2.63 35.75 4.34
N LEU A 356 2.20 34.71 3.62
CA LEU A 356 2.43 34.57 2.18
C LEU A 356 1.07 34.51 1.47
N ARG A 357 0.91 35.33 0.43
CA ARG A 357 -0.27 35.29 -0.45
C ARG A 357 0.15 34.90 -1.86
N SER A 358 -0.63 34.03 -2.50
CA SER A 358 -0.40 33.61 -3.88
C SER A 358 -1.71 33.43 -4.63
N ASN A 359 -1.68 33.70 -5.93
CA ASN A 359 -2.69 33.19 -6.85
C ASN A 359 -2.46 31.68 -7.09
N LEU A 360 -3.52 30.94 -7.45
CA LEU A 360 -3.52 29.47 -7.64
C LEU A 360 -4.23 28.99 -8.89
#